data_AF-A0A699YYP8-F1
#
_entry.id   AF-A0A699YYP8-F1
#
_cell.length_a   1.000
_cell.length_b   1.000
_cell.length_c   1.000
_cell.angle_alpha   90.00
_cell.angle_beta   90.00
_cell.angle_gamma   90.00
#
_symmetry.space_group_name_H-M   'P 1'
#
loop_
_entity.id
_entity.type
_entity.pdbx_description
1 polymer ?
#
loop_
_entity_poly.entity_id
_entity_poly.type
_entity_poly.pdbx_seq_one_letter_code
_entity_poly.pdbx_strand_id
1 'polypeptide(L)'
;MNSKRYADKRKFGYVEAPKEDMPPEHVRKIIKDHGDMSSRKFRHDKRVYLGALKFVPHAVYKLLENMPMPWEQVRHVKVIYHITGAITFVNEIPWVIEPVYIAQWGTMWIMMRREKRDRRHFKRMRFPPFDDEEPPLDYADNILDVDPLEAIELELDEEEDSAVHQWFFDHQPLRYSNFVNGPSYKRWKLPLPIMGALYRLAGQLLSDFGDKNYFYLFEEQAFITAKSLNMCIPGGPKFEPLFRDMDTRDDDWNEFNDINKLIIRSPIRTEYKVAFPYLYNNRPRKVRLSVYHYPLTMYIKTEDPDLPAYYYDPLIHPIPSYKSQRAGARQLDEDVGHDDDEWALPEGVEPLLADVPLYRYAGL
;
A
#
# COMPACT_ATOMS: atom_id res chain seq x y z
N MET A 1 11.69 -5.37 -59.89
CA MET A 1 11.02 -6.56 -59.29
C MET A 1 11.68 -7.04 -58.01
N ASN A 2 13.02 -7.13 -57.94
CA ASN A 2 13.73 -7.62 -56.74
C ASN A 2 13.54 -6.73 -55.50
N SER A 3 13.46 -5.40 -55.64
CA SER A 3 13.21 -4.47 -54.52
C SER A 3 11.86 -4.67 -53.81
N LYS A 4 10.80 -5.04 -54.55
CA LYS A 4 9.48 -5.35 -53.97
C LYS A 4 9.42 -6.75 -53.34
N ARG A 5 10.23 -7.69 -53.83
CA ARG A 5 10.28 -9.08 -53.34
C ARG A 5 11.07 -9.20 -52.04
N TYR A 6 12.14 -8.42 -51.87
CA TYR A 6 13.01 -8.39 -50.68
C TYR A 6 12.77 -7.17 -49.78
N ALA A 7 11.58 -6.56 -49.84
CA ALA A 7 11.23 -5.46 -48.94
C ALA A 7 11.13 -5.95 -47.49
N ASP A 8 11.48 -5.10 -46.52
CA ASP A 8 11.50 -5.46 -45.10
C ASP A 8 10.16 -6.01 -44.59
N LYS A 9 9.05 -5.55 -45.18
CA LYS A 9 7.68 -6.04 -44.90
C LYS A 9 7.44 -7.51 -45.26
N ARG A 10 8.31 -8.11 -46.07
CA ARG A 10 8.23 -9.51 -46.53
C ARG A 10 9.28 -10.41 -45.89
N LYS A 11 10.07 -9.89 -44.94
CA LYS A 11 10.98 -10.71 -44.15
C LYS A 11 10.18 -11.68 -43.29
N PHE A 12 10.69 -12.90 -43.17
CA PHE A 12 10.12 -13.88 -42.24
C PHE A 12 10.25 -13.34 -40.80
N GLY A 13 9.14 -13.31 -40.06
CA GLY A 13 9.08 -12.66 -38.75
C GLY A 13 8.77 -11.16 -38.77
N TYR A 14 8.39 -10.59 -39.92
CA TYR A 14 7.86 -9.23 -39.97
C TYR A 14 6.52 -9.16 -39.21
N VAL A 15 6.48 -8.31 -38.18
CA VAL A 15 5.27 -8.01 -37.42
C VAL A 15 4.62 -6.79 -38.05
N GLU A 16 3.35 -6.90 -38.41
CA GLU A 16 2.59 -5.75 -38.91
C GLU A 16 2.49 -4.65 -37.85
N ALA A 17 2.27 -3.42 -38.29
CA ALA A 17 2.13 -2.29 -37.39
C ALA A 17 1.02 -2.55 -36.36
N PRO A 18 1.21 -2.14 -35.09
CA PRO A 18 0.17 -2.27 -34.09
C PRO A 18 -1.07 -1.49 -34.52
N LYS A 19 -2.25 -1.96 -34.10
CA LYS A 19 -3.49 -1.23 -34.33
C LYS A 19 -3.43 0.08 -33.56
N GLU A 20 -3.68 1.17 -34.26
CA GLU A 20 -3.77 2.51 -33.68
C GLU A 20 -5.17 2.77 -33.11
N ASP A 21 -5.26 3.77 -32.25
CA ASP A 21 -6.50 4.17 -31.61
C ASP A 21 -7.47 4.77 -32.66
N MET A 22 -8.73 4.34 -32.60
CA MET A 22 -9.78 4.88 -33.47
C MET A 22 -10.41 6.14 -32.83
N PRO A 23 -10.99 7.05 -33.63
CA PRO A 23 -11.69 8.22 -33.08
C PRO A 23 -12.83 7.82 -32.13
N PRO A 24 -13.01 8.52 -30.99
CA PRO A 24 -14.01 8.16 -29.99
C PRO A 24 -15.45 8.29 -30.52
N GLU A 25 -15.70 9.12 -31.53
CA GLU A 25 -17.02 9.25 -32.16
C GLU A 25 -17.43 7.97 -32.89
N HIS A 26 -16.46 7.17 -33.35
CA HIS A 26 -16.73 5.95 -34.11
C HIS A 26 -17.52 4.94 -33.26
N VAL A 27 -17.04 4.64 -32.06
CA VAL A 27 -17.73 3.70 -31.16
C VAL A 27 -19.06 4.27 -30.68
N ARG A 28 -19.13 5.58 -30.35
CA ARG A 28 -20.37 6.23 -29.93
C ARG A 28 -21.46 6.12 -31.01
N LYS A 29 -21.09 6.38 -32.26
CA LYS A 29 -22.01 6.26 -33.40
C LYS A 29 -22.46 4.83 -33.63
N ILE A 30 -21.56 3.83 -33.55
CA ILE A 30 -21.94 2.42 -33.69
C ILE A 30 -22.99 2.03 -32.64
N ILE A 31 -22.77 2.40 -31.38
CA ILE A 31 -23.70 2.09 -30.28
C ILE A 31 -25.05 2.79 -30.49
N LYS A 32 -25.04 4.08 -30.87
CA LYS A 32 -26.26 4.86 -31.15
C LYS A 32 -27.06 4.30 -32.35
N ASP A 33 -26.37 3.87 -33.41
CA ASP A 33 -27.00 3.29 -34.60
C ASP A 33 -27.63 1.90 -34.33
N HIS A 34 -27.01 1.07 -33.48
CA HIS A 34 -27.52 -0.26 -33.13
C HIS A 34 -28.68 -0.20 -32.13
N GLY A 35 -28.64 0.76 -31.18
CA GLY A 35 -29.70 1.00 -30.21
C GLY A 35 -30.16 -0.25 -29.47
N ASP A 36 -31.47 -0.48 -29.43
CA ASP A 36 -32.11 -1.64 -28.80
C ASP A 36 -32.19 -2.89 -29.71
N MET A 37 -31.55 -2.85 -30.88
CA MET A 37 -31.58 -3.93 -31.89
C MET A 37 -32.99 -4.29 -32.39
N SER A 38 -33.97 -3.39 -32.28
CA SER A 38 -35.32 -3.54 -32.85
C SER A 38 -35.32 -3.50 -34.38
N SER A 39 -34.42 -2.71 -34.97
CA SER A 39 -34.30 -2.52 -36.42
C SER A 39 -33.94 -3.81 -37.17
N ARG A 40 -34.61 -4.06 -38.30
CA ARG A 40 -34.33 -5.21 -39.19
C ARG A 40 -32.95 -5.12 -39.85
N LYS A 41 -32.36 -3.92 -39.93
CA LYS A 41 -31.06 -3.66 -40.56
C LYS A 41 -29.92 -4.46 -39.90
N PHE A 42 -29.95 -4.60 -38.58
CA PHE A 42 -28.90 -5.25 -37.79
C PHE A 42 -29.26 -6.68 -37.35
N ARG A 43 -30.14 -7.36 -38.11
CA ARG A 43 -30.59 -8.72 -37.77
C ARG A 43 -29.45 -9.73 -37.67
N HIS A 44 -28.39 -9.55 -38.46
CA HIS A 44 -27.25 -10.48 -38.51
C HIS A 44 -26.39 -10.38 -37.24
N ASP A 45 -26.32 -9.19 -36.64
CA ASP A 45 -25.48 -8.90 -35.47
C ASP A 45 -26.12 -9.37 -34.15
N LYS A 46 -27.44 -9.62 -34.10
CA LYS A 46 -28.13 -10.13 -32.90
C LYS A 46 -27.49 -11.39 -32.32
N ARG A 47 -27.00 -12.29 -33.19
CA ARG A 47 -26.29 -13.51 -32.76
C ARG A 47 -24.99 -13.18 -32.03
N VAL A 48 -24.28 -12.15 -32.47
CA VAL A 48 -23.00 -11.72 -31.87
C VAL A 48 -23.24 -11.09 -30.51
N TYR A 49 -24.26 -10.24 -30.36
CA TYR A 49 -24.67 -9.67 -29.07
C TYR A 49 -24.99 -10.75 -28.03
N LEU A 50 -25.75 -11.79 -28.41
CA LEU A 50 -26.01 -12.93 -27.52
C LEU A 50 -24.74 -13.71 -27.17
N GLY A 51 -23.82 -13.87 -28.12
CA GLY A 51 -22.52 -14.49 -27.87
C GLY A 51 -21.63 -13.68 -26.92
N ALA A 52 -21.72 -12.35 -26.98
CA ALA A 52 -20.94 -11.44 -26.15
C ALA A 52 -21.33 -11.48 -24.66
N LEU A 53 -22.57 -11.90 -24.34
CA LEU A 53 -23.06 -12.07 -22.96
C LEU A 53 -22.11 -12.91 -22.10
N LYS A 54 -21.46 -13.92 -22.69
CA LYS A 54 -20.46 -14.76 -22.01
C LYS A 54 -19.32 -13.95 -21.37
N PHE A 55 -18.95 -12.82 -21.96
CA PHE A 55 -17.80 -12.01 -21.53
C PHE A 55 -18.19 -10.77 -20.72
N VAL A 56 -19.49 -10.53 -20.50
CA VAL A 56 -19.98 -9.39 -19.69
C VAL A 56 -19.37 -9.36 -18.29
N PRO A 57 -19.22 -10.48 -17.54
CA PRO A 57 -18.56 -10.44 -16.23
C PRO A 57 -17.13 -9.87 -16.28
N HIS A 58 -16.38 -10.16 -17.36
CA HIS A 58 -15.04 -9.62 -17.54
C HIS A 58 -15.05 -8.12 -17.88
N ALA A 59 -15.99 -7.68 -18.72
CA ALA A 59 -16.17 -6.25 -19.02
C ALA A 59 -16.54 -5.45 -17.76
N VAL A 60 -17.48 -5.96 -16.96
CA VAL A 60 -17.89 -5.33 -15.69
C VAL A 60 -16.73 -5.28 -14.71
N TYR A 61 -15.96 -6.36 -14.57
CA TYR A 61 -14.76 -6.37 -13.72
C TYR A 61 -13.77 -5.27 -14.11
N LYS A 62 -13.41 -5.18 -15.40
CA LYS A 62 -12.47 -4.17 -15.90
C LYS A 62 -13.02 -2.73 -15.78
N LEU A 63 -14.33 -2.55 -15.89
CA LEU A 63 -14.99 -1.26 -15.70
C LEU A 63 -14.91 -0.81 -14.23
N LEU A 64 -15.24 -1.70 -13.29
CA LEU A 64 -15.20 -1.40 -11.84
C LEU A 64 -13.78 -1.25 -11.31
N GLU A 65 -12.82 -2.00 -11.85
CA GLU A 65 -11.40 -1.86 -11.50
C GLU A 65 -10.87 -0.45 -11.80
N ASN A 66 -11.36 0.19 -12.85
CA ASN A 66 -10.89 1.50 -13.31
C ASN A 66 -11.80 2.67 -12.88
N MET A 67 -12.59 2.51 -11.80
CA MET A 67 -13.41 3.61 -11.26
C MET A 67 -12.56 4.85 -10.94
N PRO A 68 -12.98 6.06 -11.37
CA PRO A 68 -12.32 7.32 -11.01
C PRO A 68 -12.18 7.46 -9.50
N MET A 69 -11.04 7.99 -9.05
CA MET A 69 -10.83 8.27 -7.64
C MET A 69 -11.50 9.60 -7.24
N PRO A 70 -11.82 9.84 -5.95
CA PRO A 70 -12.60 11.03 -5.54
C PRO A 70 -11.93 12.39 -5.80
N TRP A 71 -10.61 12.41 -5.98
CA TRP A 71 -9.82 13.59 -6.36
C TRP A 71 -9.72 13.77 -7.88
N GLU A 72 -10.27 12.86 -8.69
CA GLU A 72 -10.31 12.98 -10.14
C GLU A 72 -11.71 13.39 -10.60
N GLN A 73 -11.80 14.42 -11.44
CA GLN A 73 -13.07 14.80 -12.06
C GLN A 73 -13.45 13.85 -13.19
N VAL A 74 -12.51 13.58 -14.09
CA VAL A 74 -12.71 12.77 -15.30
C VAL A 74 -11.51 11.85 -15.47
N ARG A 75 -11.79 10.57 -15.77
CA ARG A 75 -10.77 9.60 -16.15
C ARG A 75 -10.99 9.12 -17.58
N HIS A 76 -10.01 9.35 -18.43
CA HIS A 76 -9.97 8.79 -19.78
C HIS A 76 -9.23 7.46 -19.76
N VAL A 77 -9.93 6.39 -20.15
CA VAL A 77 -9.39 5.03 -20.19
C VAL A 77 -9.36 4.51 -21.61
N LYS A 78 -8.34 3.70 -21.94
CA LYS A 78 -8.31 2.95 -23.20
C LYS A 78 -9.35 1.86 -23.19
N VAL A 79 -10.00 1.70 -24.33
CA VAL A 79 -11.12 0.78 -24.50
C VAL A 79 -10.91 -0.09 -25.73
N ILE A 80 -11.19 -1.38 -25.60
CA ILE A 80 -11.31 -2.32 -26.71
C ILE A 80 -12.79 -2.63 -26.90
N TYR A 81 -13.32 -2.34 -28.07
CA TYR A 81 -14.72 -2.59 -28.40
C TYR A 81 -14.85 -3.56 -29.58
N HIS A 82 -15.93 -4.33 -29.61
CA HIS A 82 -16.28 -5.16 -30.75
C HIS A 82 -16.71 -4.28 -31.94
N ILE A 83 -16.38 -4.65 -33.18
CA ILE A 83 -16.66 -3.82 -34.37
C ILE A 83 -18.14 -3.46 -34.56
N THR A 84 -19.04 -4.33 -34.09
CA THR A 84 -20.50 -4.10 -34.11
C THR A 84 -21.04 -3.41 -32.85
N GLY A 85 -20.19 -3.04 -31.88
CA GLY A 85 -20.63 -2.47 -30.60
C GLY A 85 -21.25 -3.48 -29.63
N ALA A 86 -21.06 -4.78 -29.84
CA ALA A 86 -21.66 -5.83 -29.01
C ALA A 86 -21.18 -5.83 -27.55
N ILE A 87 -19.91 -5.50 -27.32
CA ILE A 87 -19.31 -5.41 -26.00
C ILE A 87 -18.09 -4.48 -26.05
N THR A 88 -17.81 -3.88 -24.91
CA THR A 88 -16.76 -2.89 -24.72
C THR A 88 -16.00 -3.22 -23.44
N PHE A 89 -14.69 -3.39 -23.54
CA PHE A 89 -13.79 -3.68 -22.42
C PHE A 89 -12.88 -2.49 -22.15
N VAL A 90 -12.68 -2.16 -20.88
CA VAL A 90 -11.60 -1.26 -20.49
C VAL A 90 -10.28 -2.03 -20.54
N ASN A 91 -9.35 -1.57 -21.37
CA ASN A 91 -8.05 -2.21 -21.61
C ASN A 91 -6.92 -1.52 -20.85
N GLU A 92 -7.14 -1.28 -19.56
CA GLU A 92 -6.14 -0.68 -18.68
C GLU A 92 -6.14 -1.37 -17.33
N ILE A 93 -4.95 -1.40 -16.71
CA ILE A 93 -4.76 -1.83 -15.33
C ILE A 93 -4.37 -0.56 -14.56
N PRO A 94 -5.08 -0.20 -13.48
CA PRO A 94 -4.84 1.03 -12.74
C PRO A 94 -3.57 0.88 -11.87
N TRP A 95 -2.41 1.05 -12.48
CA TRP A 95 -1.15 1.10 -11.75
C TRP A 95 -1.06 2.40 -10.97
N VAL A 96 -0.82 2.29 -9.67
CA VAL A 96 -0.65 3.43 -8.76
C VAL A 96 0.69 3.33 -8.03
N ILE A 97 1.29 4.48 -7.71
CA ILE A 97 2.47 4.51 -6.84
C ILE A 97 1.97 4.43 -5.40
N GLU A 98 2.31 3.35 -4.70
CA GLU A 98 1.80 3.05 -3.35
C GLU A 98 1.90 4.21 -2.35
N PRO A 99 3.06 4.85 -2.11
CA PRO A 99 3.14 5.95 -1.14
C PRO A 99 2.31 7.17 -1.55
N VAL A 100 2.19 7.45 -2.85
CA VAL A 100 1.34 8.55 -3.35
C VAL A 100 -0.12 8.21 -3.13
N TYR A 101 -0.53 6.98 -3.44
CA TYR A 101 -1.90 6.53 -3.29
C TYR A 101 -2.37 6.53 -1.83
N ILE A 102 -1.53 6.09 -0.90
CA ILE A 102 -1.83 6.14 0.54
C ILE A 102 -1.92 7.60 1.00
N ALA A 103 -1.02 8.47 0.55
CA ALA A 103 -1.08 9.90 0.87
C ALA A 103 -2.35 10.56 0.33
N GLN A 104 -2.74 10.29 -0.93
CA GLN A 104 -3.98 10.78 -1.53
C GLN A 104 -5.19 10.37 -0.67
N TRP A 105 -5.31 9.09 -0.30
CA TRP A 105 -6.36 8.64 0.61
C TRP A 105 -6.27 9.25 2.03
N GLY A 106 -5.06 9.55 2.50
CA GLY A 106 -4.84 10.28 3.76
C GLY A 106 -5.43 11.69 3.71
N THR A 107 -5.21 12.41 2.61
CA THR A 107 -5.81 13.73 2.40
C THR A 107 -7.33 13.64 2.25
N MET A 108 -7.85 12.62 1.54
CA MET A 108 -9.29 12.36 1.44
C MET A 108 -9.91 12.11 2.81
N TRP A 109 -9.25 11.34 3.68
CA TRP A 109 -9.72 11.08 5.04
C TRP A 109 -9.87 12.38 5.83
N ILE A 110 -8.90 13.29 5.73
CA ILE A 110 -8.95 14.60 6.39
C ILE A 110 -10.12 15.43 5.84
N MET A 111 -10.23 15.56 4.52
CA MET A 111 -11.27 16.38 3.90
C MET A 111 -12.67 15.85 4.15
N MET A 112 -12.89 14.54 4.00
CA MET A 112 -14.19 13.92 4.28
C MET A 112 -14.61 14.06 5.76
N ARG A 113 -13.65 14.01 6.70
CA ARG A 113 -13.93 14.24 8.12
C ARG A 113 -14.26 15.69 8.43
N ARG A 114 -13.53 16.64 7.82
CA ARG A 114 -13.80 18.08 7.94
C ARG A 114 -15.19 18.42 7.38
N GLU A 115 -15.48 17.98 6.17
CA GLU A 115 -16.78 18.20 5.51
C GLU A 115 -17.95 17.61 6.32
N LYS A 116 -17.78 16.39 6.86
CA LYS A 116 -18.82 15.77 7.70
C LYS A 116 -19.03 16.51 9.03
N ARG A 117 -17.99 17.13 9.59
CA ARG A 117 -18.07 17.93 10.83
C ARG A 117 -18.77 19.26 10.56
N ASP A 118 -18.43 19.92 9.46
CA ASP A 118 -18.84 21.31 9.19
C ASP A 118 -20.23 21.40 8.54
N ARG A 119 -20.63 20.38 7.77
CA ARG A 119 -21.94 20.35 7.11
C ARG A 119 -23.08 20.00 8.06
N ARG A 120 -24.05 20.92 8.22
CA ARG A 120 -25.23 20.73 9.08
C ARG A 120 -26.18 19.63 8.63
N HIS A 121 -26.43 19.52 7.32
CA HIS A 121 -27.34 18.53 6.75
C HIS A 121 -26.64 17.77 5.62
N PHE A 122 -26.21 16.55 5.91
CA PHE A 122 -25.61 15.65 4.93
C PHE A 122 -26.70 14.72 4.36
N LYS A 123 -27.21 15.08 3.17
CA LYS A 123 -28.22 14.27 2.47
C LYS A 123 -27.52 13.18 1.66
N ARG A 124 -27.82 11.92 1.97
CA ARG A 124 -27.34 10.77 1.19
C ARG A 124 -28.12 10.68 -0.13
N MET A 125 -27.45 10.17 -1.17
CA MET A 125 -28.12 9.85 -2.44
C MET A 125 -29.18 8.76 -2.24
N ARG A 126 -30.19 8.76 -3.10
CA ARG A 126 -31.20 7.70 -3.14
C ARG A 126 -30.67 6.56 -4.02
N PHE A 127 -30.99 5.33 -3.64
CA PHE A 127 -30.66 4.13 -4.39
C PHE A 127 -31.97 3.39 -4.72
N PRO A 128 -32.22 3.03 -5.99
CA PRO A 128 -31.42 3.37 -7.18
C PRO A 128 -31.46 4.88 -7.53
N PRO A 129 -30.45 5.43 -8.21
CA PRO A 129 -30.43 6.85 -8.61
C PRO A 129 -31.45 7.21 -9.70
N PHE A 130 -31.78 6.27 -10.58
CA PHE A 130 -32.72 6.41 -11.70
C PHE A 130 -33.91 5.46 -11.50
N ASP A 131 -35.04 5.77 -12.13
CA ASP A 131 -36.23 4.92 -12.13
C ASP A 131 -36.07 3.74 -13.10
N ASP A 132 -36.76 2.62 -12.86
CA ASP A 132 -36.64 1.39 -13.66
C ASP A 132 -37.17 1.55 -15.10
N GLU A 133 -38.11 2.49 -15.30
CA GLU A 133 -38.71 2.79 -16.62
C GLU A 133 -37.92 3.85 -17.41
N GLU A 134 -36.93 4.51 -16.79
CA GLU A 134 -36.12 5.52 -17.47
C GLU A 134 -35.05 4.85 -18.35
N PRO A 135 -34.97 5.16 -19.66
CA PRO A 135 -33.93 4.62 -20.51
C PRO A 135 -32.55 5.20 -20.11
N PRO A 136 -31.45 4.46 -20.32
CA PRO A 136 -30.11 4.97 -20.07
C PRO A 136 -29.85 6.28 -20.84
N LEU A 137 -29.33 7.28 -20.15
CA LEU A 137 -28.99 8.58 -20.73
C LEU A 137 -27.82 8.46 -21.71
N ASP A 138 -27.92 9.13 -22.87
CA ASP A 138 -26.82 9.23 -23.82
C ASP A 138 -25.75 10.20 -23.29
N TYR A 139 -24.50 9.75 -23.30
CA TYR A 139 -23.34 10.52 -22.87
C TYR A 139 -23.10 11.73 -23.78
N ALA A 140 -23.28 11.58 -25.10
CA ALA A 140 -22.98 12.64 -26.06
C ALA A 140 -23.94 13.83 -25.92
N ASP A 141 -25.21 13.56 -25.62
CA ASP A 141 -26.25 14.59 -25.60
C ASP A 141 -26.41 15.22 -24.21
N ASN A 142 -26.12 14.49 -23.12
CA ASN A 142 -26.40 14.96 -21.74
C ASN A 142 -25.17 15.27 -20.89
N ILE A 143 -24.01 14.64 -21.15
CA ILE A 143 -22.86 14.66 -20.22
C ILE A 143 -21.65 15.36 -20.85
N LEU A 144 -21.43 15.21 -22.17
CA LEU A 144 -20.20 15.66 -22.83
C LEU A 144 -19.95 17.17 -22.71
N ASP A 145 -21.01 17.99 -22.78
CA ASP A 145 -20.92 19.46 -22.75
C ASP A 145 -21.10 20.06 -21.34
N VAL A 146 -21.26 19.21 -20.31
CA VAL A 146 -21.46 19.65 -18.93
C VAL A 146 -20.13 19.57 -18.19
N ASP A 147 -19.67 20.71 -17.67
CA ASP A 147 -18.47 20.75 -16.85
C ASP A 147 -18.66 19.92 -15.57
N PRO A 148 -17.71 19.04 -15.24
CA PRO A 148 -17.79 18.23 -14.04
C PRO A 148 -17.70 19.13 -12.79
N LEU A 149 -18.31 18.66 -11.71
CA LEU A 149 -18.17 19.28 -10.41
C LEU A 149 -16.71 19.21 -9.93
N GLU A 150 -16.35 20.11 -9.02
CA GLU A 150 -15.05 20.12 -8.36
C GLU A 150 -14.81 18.79 -7.62
N ALA A 151 -13.61 18.25 -7.78
CA ALA A 151 -13.20 17.04 -7.09
C ALA A 151 -12.90 17.34 -5.61
N ILE A 152 -12.75 16.28 -4.81
CA ILE A 152 -12.32 16.47 -3.42
C ILE A 152 -10.80 16.65 -3.46
N GLU A 153 -10.34 17.88 -3.24
CA GLU A 153 -8.92 18.23 -3.19
C GLU A 153 -8.60 18.90 -1.86
N LEU A 154 -7.47 18.52 -1.26
CA LEU A 154 -6.95 19.20 -0.08
C LEU A 154 -6.08 20.37 -0.54
N GLU A 155 -6.34 21.57 -0.03
CA GLU A 155 -5.42 22.70 -0.20
C GLU A 155 -4.08 22.35 0.46
N LEU A 156 -3.05 22.18 -0.38
CA LEU A 156 -1.68 21.89 0.03
C LEU A 156 -0.91 23.19 0.29
N ASP A 157 0.08 23.14 1.17
CA ASP A 157 0.93 24.30 1.45
C ASP A 157 2.02 24.44 0.37
N GLU A 158 2.16 25.63 -0.21
CA GLU A 158 3.12 25.88 -1.29
C GLU A 158 4.59 25.75 -0.85
N GLU A 159 4.91 26.03 0.42
CA GLU A 159 6.26 25.98 0.96
C GLU A 159 6.58 24.57 1.48
N GLU A 160 5.75 24.05 2.40
CA GLU A 160 5.99 22.74 3.03
C GLU A 160 5.78 21.56 2.07
N ASP A 161 4.77 21.63 1.20
CA ASP A 161 4.43 20.58 0.24
C ASP A 161 4.92 20.87 -1.19
N SER A 162 5.82 21.83 -1.35
CA SER A 162 6.43 22.24 -2.62
C SER A 162 6.86 21.06 -3.51
N ALA A 163 7.38 19.97 -2.91
CA ALA A 163 7.84 18.78 -3.62
C ALA A 163 6.71 17.96 -4.30
N VAL A 164 5.47 18.06 -3.81
CA VAL A 164 4.32 17.27 -4.29
C VAL A 164 3.19 18.15 -4.88
N HIS A 165 3.11 19.43 -4.50
CA HIS A 165 2.04 20.37 -4.79
C HIS A 165 1.54 20.33 -6.26
N GLN A 166 2.45 20.30 -7.23
CA GLN A 166 2.10 20.44 -8.65
C GLN A 166 1.41 19.23 -9.29
N TRP A 167 1.63 18.02 -8.77
CA TRP A 167 1.25 16.77 -9.45
C TRP A 167 0.42 15.83 -8.57
N PHE A 168 0.19 16.19 -7.30
CA PHE A 168 -0.31 15.28 -6.29
C PHE A 168 -1.70 14.69 -6.61
N PHE A 169 -2.60 15.46 -7.22
CA PHE A 169 -3.94 15.02 -7.57
C PHE A 169 -4.10 14.54 -9.02
N ASP A 170 -2.99 14.41 -9.76
CA ASP A 170 -3.02 13.85 -11.12
C ASP A 170 -3.46 12.37 -11.12
N HIS A 171 -4.07 11.92 -12.22
CA HIS A 171 -4.46 10.51 -12.39
C HIS A 171 -3.26 9.55 -12.37
N GLN A 172 -2.19 9.89 -13.11
CA GLN A 172 -0.92 9.17 -13.12
C GLN A 172 0.21 10.16 -12.87
N PRO A 173 0.48 10.49 -11.60
CA PRO A 173 1.46 11.49 -11.26
C PRO A 173 2.86 11.14 -11.77
N LEU A 174 3.65 12.14 -12.17
CA LEU A 174 5.05 11.95 -12.55
C LEU A 174 5.29 11.01 -13.76
N ARG A 175 4.25 10.65 -14.53
CA ARG A 175 4.34 9.71 -15.66
C ARG A 175 5.39 10.07 -16.71
N TYR A 176 5.57 11.37 -16.96
CA TYR A 176 6.54 11.90 -17.94
C TYR A 176 7.83 12.43 -17.31
N SER A 177 8.08 12.09 -16.05
CA SER A 177 9.28 12.49 -15.30
C SER A 177 10.35 11.39 -15.28
N ASN A 178 11.55 11.75 -14.82
CA ASN A 178 12.64 10.80 -14.59
C ASN A 178 12.41 9.87 -13.38
N PHE A 179 11.39 10.13 -12.56
CA PHE A 179 11.10 9.33 -11.36
C PHE A 179 10.39 8.02 -11.68
N VAL A 180 9.80 7.89 -12.88
CA VAL A 180 9.06 6.72 -13.32
C VAL A 180 9.67 6.20 -14.62
N ASN A 181 9.56 4.89 -14.88
CA ASN A 181 10.11 4.25 -16.07
C ASN A 181 9.40 4.60 -17.41
N GLY A 182 8.53 5.61 -17.42
CA GLY A 182 7.79 6.08 -18.58
C GLY A 182 6.31 5.63 -18.61
N PRO A 183 5.67 5.64 -19.80
CA PRO A 183 4.21 5.48 -19.92
C PRO A 183 3.65 4.13 -19.45
N SER A 184 4.51 3.13 -19.25
CA SER A 184 4.14 1.82 -18.70
C SER A 184 3.87 1.88 -17.19
N TYR A 185 4.39 2.88 -16.46
CA TYR A 185 4.07 3.15 -15.06
C TYR A 185 4.22 1.96 -14.09
N LYS A 186 5.33 1.21 -14.19
CA LYS A 186 5.56 -0.02 -13.40
C LYS A 186 6.61 0.12 -12.31
N ARG A 187 7.56 1.03 -12.48
CA ARG A 187 8.69 1.21 -11.54
C ARG A 187 8.84 2.69 -11.25
N TRP A 188 8.98 3.01 -9.98
CA TRP A 188 9.16 4.35 -9.48
C TRP A 188 10.41 4.43 -8.60
N LYS A 189 11.04 5.61 -8.56
CA LYS A 189 12.15 5.95 -7.66
C LYS A 189 11.96 7.40 -7.22
N LEU A 190 11.50 7.59 -5.99
CA LEU A 190 11.22 8.91 -5.44
C LEU A 190 12.40 9.39 -4.56
N PRO A 191 12.76 10.68 -4.62
CA PRO A 191 13.75 11.29 -3.73
C PRO A 191 13.19 11.47 -2.31
N LEU A 192 14.09 11.68 -1.34
CA LEU A 192 13.74 11.80 0.08
C LEU A 192 12.76 12.95 0.39
N PRO A 193 12.87 14.16 -0.20
CA PRO A 193 11.90 15.24 0.06
C PRO A 193 10.46 14.87 -0.30
N ILE A 194 10.27 14.20 -1.46
CA ILE A 194 8.96 13.71 -1.88
C ILE A 194 8.45 12.65 -0.89
N MET A 195 9.30 11.69 -0.51
CA MET A 195 8.91 10.65 0.44
C MET A 195 8.55 11.22 1.83
N GLY A 196 9.25 12.25 2.30
CA GLY A 196 8.96 12.94 3.55
C GLY A 196 7.60 13.63 3.53
N ALA A 197 7.31 14.40 2.47
CA ALA A 197 6.01 15.05 2.29
C ALA A 197 4.86 14.03 2.21
N LEU A 198 5.02 12.97 1.41
CA LEU A 198 4.03 11.90 1.29
C LEU A 198 3.78 11.17 2.61
N TYR A 199 4.84 10.88 3.38
CA TYR A 199 4.72 10.22 4.68
C TYR A 199 3.94 11.09 5.68
N ARG A 200 4.18 12.40 5.69
CA ARG A 200 3.46 13.36 6.52
C ARG A 200 1.97 13.45 6.14
N LEU A 201 1.65 13.59 4.85
CA LEU A 201 0.26 13.63 4.35
C LEU A 201 -0.50 12.31 4.62
N ALA A 202 0.20 11.18 4.55
CA ALA A 202 -0.34 9.86 4.85
C ALA A 202 -0.52 9.57 6.35
N GLY A 203 -0.07 10.45 7.25
CA GLY A 203 0.04 10.18 8.69
C GLY A 203 -1.26 9.73 9.37
N GLN A 204 -2.44 10.13 8.86
CA GLN A 204 -3.73 9.69 9.41
C GLN A 204 -4.06 8.21 9.16
N LEU A 205 -3.43 7.59 8.15
CA LEU A 205 -3.68 6.19 7.77
C LEU A 205 -2.54 5.25 8.17
N LEU A 206 -1.36 5.80 8.41
CA LEU A 206 -0.19 5.02 8.82
C LEU A 206 -0.25 4.67 10.31
N SER A 207 0.31 3.51 10.65
CA SER A 207 0.42 3.08 12.04
C SER A 207 1.66 3.68 12.69
N ASP A 208 1.54 4.11 13.95
CA ASP A 208 2.66 4.63 14.74
C ASP A 208 3.57 3.52 15.31
N PHE A 209 3.24 2.25 15.07
CA PHE A 209 4.01 1.12 15.59
C PHE A 209 5.30 0.91 14.80
N GLY A 210 6.41 1.41 15.35
CA GLY A 210 7.76 1.18 14.80
C GLY A 210 8.38 -0.17 15.18
N ASP A 211 7.98 -0.77 16.31
CA ASP A 211 8.56 -2.03 16.80
C ASP A 211 7.68 -3.24 16.45
N LYS A 212 8.31 -4.26 15.86
CA LYS A 212 7.68 -5.56 15.54
C LYS A 212 7.26 -6.32 16.79
N ASN A 213 7.89 -6.06 17.94
CA ASN A 213 7.52 -6.68 19.21
C ASN A 213 6.07 -6.37 19.63
N TYR A 214 5.47 -5.28 19.13
CA TYR A 214 4.06 -4.97 19.37
C TYR A 214 3.13 -6.12 18.92
N PHE A 215 3.50 -6.84 17.85
CA PHE A 215 2.74 -7.94 17.30
C PHE A 215 3.05 -9.30 17.94
N TYR A 216 3.65 -9.32 19.14
CA TYR A 216 3.89 -10.58 19.86
C TYR A 216 2.57 -11.32 20.10
N LEU A 217 2.52 -12.59 19.67
CA LEU A 217 1.31 -13.44 19.61
C LEU A 217 0.17 -12.92 18.71
N PHE A 218 0.39 -11.80 18.01
CA PHE A 218 -0.56 -11.21 17.07
C PHE A 218 0.02 -11.16 15.65
N GLU A 219 0.81 -12.17 15.31
CA GLU A 219 1.41 -12.39 14.01
C GLU A 219 0.83 -13.64 13.33
N GLU A 220 1.06 -13.79 12.03
CA GLU A 220 0.56 -14.91 11.23
C GLU A 220 0.94 -16.27 11.83
N GLN A 221 2.18 -16.44 12.31
CA GLN A 221 2.65 -17.70 12.88
C GLN A 221 1.89 -18.08 14.16
N ALA A 222 1.60 -17.09 15.01
CA ALA A 222 0.80 -17.28 16.22
C ALA A 222 -0.64 -17.66 15.88
N PHE A 223 -1.25 -17.04 14.86
CA PHE A 223 -2.59 -17.41 14.40
C PHE A 223 -2.66 -18.80 13.79
N ILE A 224 -1.64 -19.22 13.02
CA ILE A 224 -1.55 -20.58 12.49
C ILE A 224 -1.46 -21.59 13.64
N THR A 225 -0.65 -21.32 14.66
CA THR A 225 -0.53 -22.18 15.84
C THR A 225 -1.82 -22.23 16.64
N ALA A 226 -2.46 -21.09 16.89
CA ALA A 226 -3.76 -21.04 17.56
C ALA A 226 -4.83 -21.85 16.80
N LYS A 227 -4.88 -21.72 15.46
CA LYS A 227 -5.76 -22.51 14.60
C LYS A 227 -5.47 -24.02 14.69
N SER A 228 -4.21 -24.42 14.64
CA SER A 228 -3.81 -25.83 14.70
C SER A 228 -4.13 -26.47 16.05
N LEU A 229 -4.04 -25.70 17.14
CA LEU A 229 -4.34 -26.15 18.50
C LEU A 229 -5.83 -26.00 18.88
N ASN A 230 -6.67 -25.47 17.98
CA ASN A 230 -8.06 -25.12 18.28
C ASN A 230 -8.19 -24.20 19.53
N MET A 231 -7.30 -23.21 19.62
CA MET A 231 -7.27 -22.21 20.69
C MET A 231 -7.52 -20.82 20.14
N CYS A 232 -8.00 -19.94 21.01
CA CYS A 232 -8.25 -18.53 20.69
C CYS A 232 -7.30 -17.66 21.51
N ILE A 233 -6.57 -16.79 20.83
CA ILE A 233 -5.84 -15.68 21.46
C ILE A 233 -6.87 -14.58 21.74
N PRO A 234 -6.84 -13.89 22.90
CA PRO A 234 -7.72 -12.76 23.13
C PRO A 234 -7.58 -11.69 22.03
N GLY A 235 -8.70 -11.24 21.47
CA GLY A 235 -8.71 -10.29 20.34
C GLY A 235 -8.33 -10.90 18.98
N GLY A 236 -7.94 -12.17 18.94
CA GLY A 236 -7.59 -12.90 17.71
C GLY A 236 -8.78 -13.60 17.05
N PRO A 237 -8.57 -14.12 15.83
CA PRO A 237 -9.59 -14.88 15.10
C PRO A 237 -9.86 -16.25 15.75
N LYS A 238 -11.08 -16.76 15.53
CA LYS A 238 -11.48 -18.12 15.89
C LYS A 238 -11.64 -18.97 14.63
N PHE A 239 -11.27 -20.24 14.73
CA PHE A 239 -11.31 -21.16 13.61
C PHE A 239 -12.04 -22.44 13.98
N GLU A 240 -12.46 -23.17 12.96
CA GLU A 240 -12.93 -24.54 13.12
C GLU A 240 -11.76 -25.47 13.52
N PRO A 241 -11.97 -26.44 14.43
CA PRO A 241 -10.93 -27.36 14.87
C PRO A 241 -10.32 -28.11 13.69
N LEU A 242 -8.99 -28.03 13.53
CA LEU A 242 -8.28 -28.73 12.46
C LEU A 242 -8.28 -30.25 12.65
N PHE A 243 -8.24 -30.68 13.90
CA PHE A 243 -8.26 -32.08 14.31
C PHE A 243 -9.42 -32.29 15.29
N ARG A 244 -10.30 -33.24 14.98
CA ARG A 244 -11.49 -33.62 15.77
C ARG A 244 -11.37 -35.01 16.39
N ASP A 245 -10.19 -35.59 16.31
CA ASP A 245 -9.86 -36.95 16.72
C ASP A 245 -9.55 -37.08 18.22
N MET A 246 -9.58 -35.96 18.96
CA MET A 246 -9.36 -35.93 20.40
C MET A 246 -10.72 -35.93 21.12
N ASP A 247 -11.00 -36.99 21.87
CA ASP A 247 -12.10 -37.01 22.83
C ASP A 247 -11.59 -36.41 24.15
N THR A 248 -12.15 -35.26 24.55
CA THR A 248 -11.67 -34.47 25.71
C THR A 248 -11.60 -35.28 27.02
N ARG A 249 -12.34 -36.39 27.13
CA ARG A 249 -12.39 -37.22 28.33
C ARG A 249 -11.14 -38.07 28.54
N ASP A 250 -10.51 -38.53 27.45
CA ASP A 250 -9.33 -39.40 27.52
C ASP A 250 -8.04 -38.62 27.87
N ASP A 251 -8.02 -37.32 27.55
CA ASP A 251 -6.91 -36.43 27.92
C ASP A 251 -6.95 -36.03 29.41
N ASP A 252 -8.13 -35.90 30.01
CA ASP A 252 -8.29 -35.43 31.39
C ASP A 252 -8.09 -36.56 32.44
N TRP A 253 -8.45 -37.81 32.11
CA TRP A 253 -8.32 -38.97 33.01
C TRP A 253 -7.16 -39.89 32.59
N ASN A 254 -5.94 -39.45 32.83
CA ASN A 254 -4.74 -40.27 32.61
C ASN A 254 -3.82 -40.29 33.85
N GLU A 255 -2.91 -41.26 33.92
CA GLU A 255 -2.01 -41.46 35.07
C GLU A 255 -1.07 -40.25 35.33
N PHE A 256 -0.83 -39.46 34.30
CA PHE A 256 0.03 -38.27 34.33
C PHE A 256 -0.70 -37.00 34.83
N ASN A 257 -2.01 -36.91 34.63
CA ASN A 257 -2.85 -35.75 34.96
C ASN A 257 -3.57 -35.92 36.32
N ASP A 258 -3.11 -36.84 37.18
CA ASP A 258 -3.64 -37.01 38.54
C ASP A 258 -3.45 -35.73 39.37
N ILE A 259 -4.57 -35.20 39.87
CA ILE A 259 -4.62 -33.93 40.61
C ILE A 259 -3.77 -33.95 41.88
N ASN A 260 -3.56 -35.12 42.48
CA ASN A 260 -2.73 -35.26 43.69
C ASN A 260 -1.23 -35.16 43.41
N LYS A 261 -0.82 -35.36 42.15
CA LYS A 261 0.59 -35.30 41.71
C LYS A 261 0.95 -33.94 41.08
N LEU A 262 -0.05 -33.12 40.75
CA LEU A 262 0.13 -31.83 40.08
C LEU A 262 0.21 -30.67 41.08
N ILE A 263 1.33 -29.95 41.07
CA ILE A 263 1.49 -28.72 41.85
C ILE A 263 1.03 -27.53 41.01
N ILE A 264 -0.18 -27.03 41.26
CA ILE A 264 -0.73 -25.88 40.55
C ILE A 264 -0.38 -24.59 41.31
N ARG A 265 0.70 -23.91 40.90
CA ARG A 265 1.05 -22.57 41.43
C ARG A 265 0.43 -21.43 40.62
N SER A 266 0.29 -21.61 39.31
CA SER A 266 -0.31 -20.64 38.41
C SER A 266 -0.98 -21.38 37.26
N PRO A 267 -2.18 -20.97 36.83
CA PRO A 267 -2.89 -21.64 35.74
C PRO A 267 -2.17 -21.40 34.41
N ILE A 268 -2.04 -22.45 33.60
CA ILE A 268 -1.46 -22.36 32.25
C ILE A 268 -2.49 -21.69 31.34
N ARG A 269 -2.18 -20.48 30.87
CA ARG A 269 -3.06 -19.72 29.99
C ARG A 269 -2.91 -20.13 28.53
N THR A 270 -3.87 -19.74 27.68
CA THR A 270 -3.84 -20.05 26.24
C THR A 270 -2.66 -19.38 25.54
N GLU A 271 -2.25 -18.20 25.99
CA GLU A 271 -1.09 -17.49 25.45
C GLU A 271 0.19 -18.31 25.62
N TYR A 272 0.36 -19.02 26.74
CA TYR A 272 1.53 -19.88 26.96
C TYR A 272 1.53 -21.07 26.01
N LYS A 273 0.34 -21.65 25.77
CA LYS A 273 0.15 -22.76 24.83
C LYS A 273 0.42 -22.35 23.38
N VAL A 274 0.20 -21.08 23.02
CA VAL A 274 0.54 -20.58 21.69
C VAL A 274 2.02 -20.16 21.60
N ALA A 275 2.54 -19.49 22.64
CA ALA A 275 3.93 -19.02 22.70
C ALA A 275 4.94 -20.17 22.69
N PHE A 276 4.66 -21.22 23.47
CA PHE A 276 5.52 -22.39 23.60
C PHE A 276 4.73 -23.66 23.25
N PRO A 277 4.43 -23.87 21.96
CA PRO A 277 3.45 -24.86 21.53
C PRO A 277 3.88 -26.29 21.82
N TYR A 278 5.18 -26.57 21.81
CA TYR A 278 5.71 -27.90 22.09
C TYR A 278 5.82 -28.23 23.58
N LEU A 279 5.75 -27.24 24.46
CA LEU A 279 5.93 -27.43 25.90
C LEU A 279 4.60 -27.66 26.62
N TYR A 280 3.59 -26.84 26.33
CA TYR A 280 2.33 -26.83 27.08
C TYR A 280 1.16 -27.56 26.40
N ASN A 281 1.39 -28.23 25.27
CA ASN A 281 0.36 -28.96 24.54
C ASN A 281 0.75 -30.42 24.32
N ASN A 282 -0.25 -31.28 24.43
CA ASN A 282 -0.16 -32.65 23.98
C ASN A 282 -0.34 -32.69 22.46
N ARG A 283 0.50 -33.46 21.75
CA ARG A 283 0.42 -33.67 20.30
C ARG A 283 0.34 -32.35 19.49
N PRO A 284 1.33 -31.47 19.59
CA PRO A 284 1.38 -30.22 18.81
C PRO A 284 1.58 -30.53 17.32
N ARG A 285 0.47 -30.69 16.59
CA ARG A 285 0.46 -31.03 15.17
C ARG A 285 0.27 -29.78 14.32
N LYS A 286 1.06 -29.64 13.25
CA LYS A 286 1.00 -28.50 12.31
C LYS A 286 1.10 -27.12 12.99
N VAL A 287 1.80 -27.06 14.13
CA VAL A 287 2.13 -25.79 14.80
C VAL A 287 3.32 -25.12 14.10
N ARG A 288 3.42 -23.80 14.24
CA ARG A 288 4.54 -22.98 13.76
C ARG A 288 5.20 -22.29 14.95
N LEU A 289 6.51 -22.14 14.91
CA LEU A 289 7.24 -21.35 15.91
C LEU A 289 7.20 -19.88 15.51
N SER A 290 6.73 -19.04 16.43
CA SER A 290 6.80 -17.59 16.34
C SER A 290 8.19 -17.09 16.72
N VAL A 291 8.52 -15.87 16.29
CA VAL A 291 9.73 -15.21 16.78
C VAL A 291 9.49 -14.78 18.23
N TYR A 292 10.41 -15.17 19.12
CA TYR A 292 10.24 -14.89 20.54
C TYR A 292 10.37 -13.39 20.86
N HIS A 293 11.40 -12.74 20.32
CA HIS A 293 11.68 -11.34 20.59
C HIS A 293 12.58 -10.75 19.49
N TYR A 294 12.31 -9.51 19.09
CA TYR A 294 13.19 -8.69 18.27
C TYR A 294 13.92 -7.67 19.16
N PRO A 295 15.11 -7.19 18.78
CA PRO A 295 15.76 -6.08 19.48
C PRO A 295 14.80 -4.88 19.58
N LEU A 296 14.64 -4.33 20.79
CA LEU A 296 13.75 -3.20 21.04
C LEU A 296 14.18 -1.98 20.20
N THR A 297 13.25 -1.45 19.42
CA THR A 297 13.50 -0.26 18.60
C THR A 297 13.29 1.00 19.44
N MET A 298 14.39 1.62 19.88
CA MET A 298 14.37 2.88 20.64
C MET A 298 14.50 4.08 19.69
N TYR A 299 13.46 4.32 18.89
CA TYR A 299 13.39 5.46 17.98
C TYR A 299 12.61 6.60 18.63
N ILE A 300 13.21 7.78 18.65
CA ILE A 300 12.56 9.02 19.13
C ILE A 300 12.15 9.82 17.90
N LYS A 301 10.85 10.08 17.77
CA LYS A 301 10.33 10.94 16.71
C LYS A 301 10.46 12.40 17.14
N THR A 302 11.14 13.18 16.34
CA THR A 302 11.26 14.64 16.52
C THR A 302 10.00 15.31 15.99
N GLU A 303 9.35 16.12 16.81
CA GLU A 303 8.18 16.90 16.39
C GLU A 303 8.57 18.32 15.91
N ASP A 304 9.62 18.91 16.51
CA ASP A 304 10.08 20.26 16.18
C ASP A 304 11.22 20.24 15.15
N PRO A 305 11.04 20.80 13.93
CA PRO A 305 12.07 20.81 12.88
C PRO A 305 13.21 21.81 13.16
N ASP A 306 13.00 22.77 14.06
CA ASP A 306 13.99 23.78 14.43
C ASP A 306 15.17 23.21 15.24
N LEU A 307 14.98 22.03 15.85
CA LEU A 307 16.03 21.33 16.57
C LEU A 307 17.04 20.69 15.59
N PRO A 308 18.32 20.55 15.96
CA PRO A 308 19.31 19.84 15.16
C PRO A 308 18.86 18.40 14.88
N ALA A 309 19.30 17.81 13.77
CA ALA A 309 18.95 16.41 13.47
C ALA A 309 19.50 15.42 14.52
N TYR A 310 20.66 15.74 15.10
CA TYR A 310 21.28 14.98 16.18
C TYR A 310 21.36 15.85 17.42
N TYR A 311 20.50 15.59 18.39
CA TYR A 311 20.54 16.24 19.70
C TYR A 311 20.26 15.25 20.82
N TYR A 312 20.61 15.64 22.03
CA TYR A 312 20.35 14.84 23.22
C TYR A 312 18.90 15.08 23.67
N ASP A 313 18.01 14.17 23.29
CA ASP A 313 16.59 14.29 23.59
C ASP A 313 16.30 14.12 25.09
N PRO A 314 15.37 14.91 25.68
CA PRO A 314 15.01 14.80 27.10
C PRO A 314 14.48 13.43 27.53
N LEU A 315 13.98 12.60 26.59
CA LEU A 315 13.55 11.23 26.87
C LEU A 315 14.73 10.27 27.13
N ILE A 316 15.95 10.64 26.72
CA ILE A 316 17.14 9.83 26.93
C ILE A 316 17.60 9.99 28.38
N HIS A 317 17.92 8.86 29.03
CA HIS A 317 18.46 8.89 30.39
C HIS A 317 19.87 9.49 30.43
N PRO A 318 20.14 10.45 31.35
CA PRO A 318 21.44 11.11 31.48
C PRO A 318 22.55 10.12 31.78
N ILE A 319 23.67 10.25 31.07
CA ILE A 319 24.85 9.42 31.28
C ILE A 319 25.56 9.93 32.55
N PRO A 320 25.64 9.14 33.64
CA PRO A 320 26.26 9.59 34.87
C PRO A 320 27.78 9.72 34.71
N SER A 321 28.30 10.93 34.84
CA SER A 321 29.72 11.28 34.67
C SER A 321 30.66 10.53 35.61
N TYR A 322 30.21 10.18 36.82
CA TYR A 322 31.05 9.49 37.81
C TYR A 322 31.44 8.05 37.41
N LYS A 323 30.69 7.40 36.50
CA LYS A 323 31.04 6.07 35.98
C LYS A 323 32.02 6.15 34.82
N SER A 324 31.88 7.14 33.95
CA SER A 324 32.75 7.35 32.78
C SER A 324 34.14 7.86 33.18
N GLN A 325 34.24 8.73 34.19
CA GLN A 325 35.54 9.23 34.68
C GLN A 325 36.41 8.12 35.29
N ARG A 326 35.82 7.16 36.02
CA ARG A 326 36.59 6.05 36.64
C ARG A 326 37.11 5.02 35.64
N ALA A 327 36.41 4.81 34.53
CA ALA A 327 36.85 3.89 33.47
C ALA A 327 37.88 4.57 32.55
N GLY A 328 37.64 5.83 32.14
CA GLY A 328 38.56 6.59 31.31
C GLY A 328 39.88 6.93 32.01
N ALA A 329 39.86 7.32 33.29
CA ALA A 329 41.08 7.63 34.04
C ALA A 329 41.99 6.41 34.24
N ARG A 330 41.42 5.21 34.45
CA ARG A 330 42.21 3.97 34.57
C ARG A 330 42.90 3.55 33.27
N GLN A 331 42.28 3.86 32.12
CA GLN A 331 42.81 3.47 30.81
C GLN A 331 43.77 4.53 30.25
N LEU A 332 43.56 5.81 30.58
CA LEU A 332 44.46 6.90 30.20
C LEU A 332 45.78 6.89 30.98
N ASP A 333 45.77 6.54 32.27
CA ASP A 333 47.01 6.48 33.07
C ASP A 333 47.89 5.24 32.73
N GLU A 334 47.34 4.18 32.13
CA GLU A 334 48.08 2.94 31.83
C GLU A 334 48.59 2.84 30.38
N ASP A 335 47.89 3.42 29.39
CA ASP A 335 48.25 3.33 27.95
C ASP A 335 48.81 4.64 27.34
N VAL A 336 48.62 5.80 27.99
CA VAL A 336 49.25 7.06 27.54
C VAL A 336 50.65 7.11 28.13
N GLY A 337 51.58 6.41 27.49
CA GLY A 337 53.00 6.58 27.78
C GLY A 337 53.33 8.07 27.71
N HIS A 338 53.78 8.64 28.82
CA HIS A 338 54.48 9.94 28.86
C HIS A 338 55.86 9.81 28.21
N ASP A 339 55.95 9.15 27.06
CA ASP A 339 57.14 9.11 26.25
C ASP A 339 57.14 10.37 25.40
N ASP A 340 58.09 11.26 25.68
CA ASP A 340 58.37 12.51 24.98
C ASP A 340 58.76 12.33 23.49
N ASP A 341 58.61 11.13 22.93
CA ASP A 341 58.68 10.85 21.50
C ASP A 341 57.34 11.23 20.85
N GLU A 342 57.21 12.53 20.59
CA GLU A 342 56.06 13.25 20.03
C GLU A 342 55.56 12.61 18.71
N TRP A 343 54.70 11.59 18.82
CA TRP A 343 54.02 11.03 17.66
C TRP A 343 53.07 12.07 17.09
N ALA A 344 53.48 12.70 15.98
CA ALA A 344 52.66 13.63 15.22
C ALA A 344 52.01 12.93 14.02
N LEU A 345 50.74 13.27 13.76
CA LEU A 345 50.08 12.90 12.51
C LEU A 345 50.82 13.56 11.33
N PRO A 346 50.99 12.86 10.19
CA PRO A 346 51.57 13.46 8.99
C PRO A 346 50.80 14.70 8.52
N GLU A 347 51.52 15.67 7.94
CA GLU A 347 50.90 16.86 7.36
C GLU A 347 49.89 16.47 6.26
N GLY A 348 48.69 17.05 6.32
CA GLY A 348 47.58 16.73 5.41
C GLY A 348 46.66 15.60 5.90
N VAL A 349 46.87 15.05 7.10
CA VAL A 349 45.93 14.11 7.72
C VAL A 349 44.88 14.89 8.51
N GLU A 350 43.69 14.98 7.93
CA GLU A 350 42.48 15.57 8.53
C GLU A 350 41.36 14.52 8.66
N PRO A 351 40.30 14.79 9.44
CA PRO A 351 39.12 13.95 9.45
C PRO A 351 38.56 13.75 8.04
N LEU A 352 38.18 12.52 7.70
CA LEU A 352 37.80 12.12 6.33
C LEU A 352 36.74 13.02 5.66
N LEU A 353 35.85 13.64 6.44
CA LEU A 353 34.75 14.47 5.95
C LEU A 353 34.72 15.85 6.64
N ALA A 354 35.90 16.45 6.88
CA ALA A 354 36.01 17.77 7.51
C ALA A 354 35.19 18.86 6.78
N ASP A 355 35.08 18.78 5.45
CA ASP A 355 34.36 19.76 4.63
C ASP A 355 32.82 19.60 4.65
N VAL A 356 32.31 18.48 5.16
CA VAL A 356 30.86 18.16 5.10
C VAL A 356 30.21 18.43 6.46
N PRO A 357 29.14 19.26 6.51
CA PRO A 357 28.43 19.50 7.76
C PRO A 357 27.75 18.22 8.25
N LEU A 358 27.66 18.06 9.58
CA LEU A 358 27.14 16.86 10.25
C LEU A 358 25.71 16.50 9.85
N TYR A 359 24.87 17.51 9.61
CA TYR A 359 23.50 17.32 9.12
C TYR A 359 23.13 18.43 8.14
N ARG A 360 22.14 18.17 7.29
CA ARG A 360 21.55 19.12 6.33
C ARG A 360 20.04 18.95 6.33
N TYR A 361 19.32 20.05 6.12
CA TYR A 361 17.88 19.99 5.86
C TYR A 361 17.65 19.54 4.42
N ALA A 362 16.76 18.56 4.24
CA ALA A 362 16.33 18.11 2.93
C ALA A 362 15.27 19.08 2.37
N GLY A 363 15.68 20.31 2.06
CA GLY A 363 14.77 21.38 1.65
C GLY A 363 15.40 22.60 0.98
N LEU A 364 16.71 22.59 0.68
CA LEU A 364 17.41 23.58 -0.13
C LEU A 364 18.30 22.92 -1.18
#